data_AF-A0A1I3AEL6-F1
#
_entry.id   AF-A0A1I3AEL6-F1
#
_cell.length_a   1.000
_cell.length_b   1.000
_cell.length_c   1.000
_cell.angle_alpha   90.00
_cell.angle_beta   90.00
_cell.angle_gamma   90.00
#
_symmetry.space_group_name_H-M   'P 1'
#
loop_
_entity.id
_entity.type
_entity.pdbx_description
1 polymer ?
#
loop_
_entity_poly.entity_id
_entity_poly.type
_entity_poly.pdbx_seq_one_letter_code
_entity_poly.pdbx_strand_id
1 'polypeptide(L)'
;MKNKGFTFVELIISIAIIGIMAISFLTLLSSHFTWIVATKTDITQPAFDNQSEIEEKKNKINNILLTGETPSNELFDSTMELMLFSDDFSEADYPARSNLLVYKIIEETTSREGFTTLLGETRLTPLPVPSVEITSIQLIRDGNISTDPDDYIEYYNNNVSIRSNVFLANNPQNSFYRNKHEWFVSNPGFLIPVPDETAIDIDEDWSRIYPLFPRDFSPIPANDPPIDAFMTNTLSTTRVASHPGRHMVYRVTPYSKDLKKGDELFSRPIFLSGPTYTDGLDWHLEASLLDKTDESIFNIVDDYYYLNEWVNLRPSFNNLSTYKGQPISNRRPILASVPEPGDEFYIGPEVPFQGEGLSEGSVWGRALKNDNITEKAFMRFNNFSTSSSGFTLYMVVRKVNAPLPPDDNDFILKGISTNDKSWELGWTADADSKLEWSAEFKPEDEEDPDVEYDPPQKATIEFDYDNWHVIELRVDNAPGETNIGNIRIRAHNLNHDNLNHNMEASGEYYDIDSNELDILWNGIELAEILLYNNPLSEENSDTVYLYLREKYRGL
;
A
#
# COMPACT_ATOMS: atom_id res chain seq x y z
N MET A 1 -56.74 25.43 15.11
CA MET A 1 -55.73 24.37 15.30
C MET A 1 -56.23 23.12 14.60
N LYS A 2 -55.58 22.69 13.50
CA LYS A 2 -55.93 21.46 12.77
C LYS A 2 -55.17 20.30 13.41
N ASN A 3 -55.87 19.36 14.04
CA ASN A 3 -55.30 18.08 14.44
C ASN A 3 -54.94 17.30 13.17
N LYS A 4 -53.65 17.25 12.82
CA LYS A 4 -53.15 16.35 11.77
C LYS A 4 -53.14 14.94 12.38
N GLY A 5 -54.11 14.11 12.01
CA GLY A 5 -54.05 12.68 12.30
C GLY A 5 -52.88 12.04 11.55
N PHE A 6 -52.30 10.99 12.14
CA PHE A 6 -51.28 10.16 11.51
C PHE A 6 -51.77 9.66 10.15
N THR A 7 -50.92 9.80 9.13
CA THR A 7 -51.20 9.25 7.79
C THR A 7 -51.07 7.73 7.83
N PHE A 8 -51.83 7.03 6.98
CA PHE A 8 -51.82 5.56 6.92
C PHE A 8 -50.40 4.99 6.65
N VAL A 9 -49.58 5.75 5.91
CA VAL A 9 -48.18 5.41 5.64
C VAL A 9 -47.33 5.44 6.91
N GLU A 10 -47.49 6.46 7.77
CA GLU A 10 -46.77 6.56 9.05
C GLU A 10 -47.18 5.43 10.02
N LEU A 11 -48.44 4.99 9.98
CA LEU A 11 -48.91 3.85 10.76
C LEU A 11 -48.23 2.54 10.31
N ILE A 12 -48.16 2.31 8.99
CA ILE A 12 -47.51 1.11 8.42
C ILE A 12 -46.01 1.10 8.76
N ILE A 13 -45.33 2.23 8.60
CA ILE A 13 -43.90 2.36 8.92
C ILE A 13 -43.67 2.11 10.42
N SER A 14 -44.51 2.64 11.29
CA SER A 14 -44.39 2.43 12.74
C SER A 14 -44.57 0.95 13.12
N ILE A 15 -45.55 0.25 12.52
CA ILE A 15 -45.76 -1.18 12.73
C ILE A 15 -44.57 -2.00 12.20
N ALA A 16 -44.02 -1.64 11.05
CA ALA A 16 -42.85 -2.31 10.47
C ALA A 16 -41.59 -2.13 11.37
N ILE A 17 -41.34 -0.93 11.87
CA ILE A 17 -40.23 -0.64 12.79
C ILE A 17 -40.40 -1.42 14.10
N ILE A 18 -41.61 -1.46 14.66
CA ILE A 18 -41.90 -2.27 15.86
C ILE A 18 -41.70 -3.77 15.58
N GLY A 19 -42.09 -4.26 14.40
CA GLY A 19 -41.87 -5.64 13.97
C GLY A 19 -40.39 -6.01 13.89
N ILE A 20 -39.57 -5.14 13.26
CA ILE A 20 -38.11 -5.35 13.14
C ILE A 20 -37.44 -5.30 14.52
N MET A 21 -37.81 -4.32 15.36
CA MET A 21 -37.31 -4.25 16.74
C MET A 21 -37.70 -5.47 17.56
N ALA A 22 -38.94 -5.96 17.42
CA ALA A 22 -39.42 -7.14 18.14
C ALA A 22 -38.68 -8.41 17.71
N ILE A 23 -38.43 -8.61 16.40
CA ILE A 23 -37.66 -9.76 15.89
C ILE A 23 -36.22 -9.73 16.43
N SER A 24 -35.60 -8.55 16.44
CA SER A 24 -34.24 -8.35 16.95
C SER A 24 -34.17 -8.64 18.47
N PHE A 25 -35.12 -8.11 19.23
CA PHE A 25 -35.21 -8.34 20.67
C PHE A 25 -35.53 -9.78 21.03
N LEU A 26 -36.45 -10.45 20.32
CA LEU A 26 -36.77 -11.86 20.56
C LEU A 26 -35.58 -12.77 20.28
N THR A 27 -34.79 -12.47 19.25
CA THR A 27 -33.59 -13.25 18.93
C THR A 27 -32.50 -13.07 20.00
N LEU A 28 -32.27 -11.82 20.44
CA LEU A 28 -31.36 -11.52 21.56
C LEU A 28 -31.79 -12.18 22.87
N LEU A 29 -33.08 -12.11 23.20
CA LEU A 29 -33.63 -12.65 24.44
C LEU A 29 -33.67 -14.19 24.42
N SER A 30 -33.94 -14.80 23.26
CA SER A 30 -33.82 -16.23 23.04
C SER A 30 -32.37 -16.69 23.21
N SER A 31 -31.41 -16.02 22.57
CA SER A 31 -29.99 -16.34 22.69
C SER A 31 -29.49 -16.22 24.14
N HIS A 32 -29.89 -15.16 24.85
CA HIS A 32 -29.56 -14.99 26.27
C HIS A 32 -30.22 -16.06 27.15
N PHE A 33 -31.48 -16.41 26.88
CA PHE A 33 -32.20 -17.43 27.62
C PHE A 33 -31.57 -18.81 27.42
N THR A 34 -31.22 -19.18 26.19
CA THR A 34 -30.49 -20.42 25.89
C THR A 34 -29.14 -20.45 26.60
N TRP A 35 -28.42 -19.33 26.65
CA TRP A 35 -27.14 -19.24 27.36
C TRP A 35 -27.30 -19.40 28.88
N ILE A 36 -28.34 -18.81 29.49
CA ILE A 36 -28.66 -18.97 30.91
C ILE A 36 -29.07 -20.41 31.22
N VAL A 37 -29.89 -21.03 30.36
CA VAL A 37 -30.30 -22.43 30.51
C VAL A 37 -29.10 -23.36 30.38
N ALA A 38 -28.27 -23.18 29.35
CA ALA A 38 -27.03 -23.94 29.16
C ALA A 38 -26.06 -23.76 30.34
N THR A 39 -25.87 -22.53 30.84
CA THR A 39 -25.06 -22.28 32.05
C THR A 39 -25.60 -23.04 33.26
N LYS A 40 -26.92 -23.15 33.39
CA LYS A 40 -27.54 -23.92 34.48
C LYS A 40 -27.36 -25.42 34.27
N THR A 41 -27.65 -25.95 33.08
CA THR A 41 -27.67 -27.40 32.80
C THR A 41 -26.28 -27.99 32.62
N ASP A 42 -25.36 -27.24 32.02
CA ASP A 42 -24.09 -27.79 31.52
C ASP A 42 -22.92 -27.42 32.43
N ILE A 43 -23.06 -26.34 33.23
CA ILE A 43 -22.02 -25.88 34.16
C ILE A 43 -22.47 -26.05 35.60
N THR A 44 -23.61 -25.44 35.96
CA THR A 44 -24.02 -25.32 37.37
C THR A 44 -24.47 -26.65 37.96
N GLN A 45 -25.33 -27.39 37.25
CA GLN A 45 -25.88 -28.64 37.73
C GLN A 45 -24.82 -29.75 37.86
N PRO A 46 -23.96 -30.00 36.86
CA PRO A 46 -22.85 -30.95 36.99
C PRO A 46 -21.88 -30.59 38.12
N ALA A 47 -21.59 -29.30 38.33
CA ALA A 47 -20.72 -28.87 39.43
C ALA A 47 -21.33 -29.21 40.81
N PHE A 48 -22.63 -29.02 41.00
CA PHE A 48 -23.31 -29.41 42.25
C PHE A 48 -23.45 -30.92 42.39
N ASP A 49 -23.70 -31.65 41.30
CA ASP A 49 -23.80 -33.11 41.32
C ASP A 49 -22.44 -33.75 41.69
N ASN A 50 -21.35 -33.25 41.11
CA ASN A 50 -19.98 -33.66 41.43
C ASN A 50 -19.58 -33.28 42.87
N GLN A 51 -19.96 -32.08 43.33
CA GLN A 51 -19.77 -31.70 44.74
C GLN A 51 -20.54 -32.64 45.67
N SER A 52 -21.77 -33.00 45.32
CA SER A 52 -22.59 -33.93 46.12
C SER A 52 -21.97 -35.32 46.19
N GLU A 53 -21.36 -35.81 45.11
CA GLU A 53 -20.66 -37.10 45.11
C GLU A 53 -19.43 -37.08 46.03
N ILE A 54 -18.68 -35.98 46.03
CA ILE A 54 -17.54 -35.76 46.94
C ILE A 54 -18.02 -35.73 48.40
N GLU A 55 -19.10 -35.01 48.68
CA GLU A 55 -19.68 -34.94 50.02
C GLU A 55 -20.23 -36.29 50.49
N GLU A 56 -20.82 -37.10 49.61
CA GLU A 56 -21.27 -38.44 49.93
C GLU A 56 -20.09 -39.37 50.28
N LYS A 57 -19.00 -39.30 49.50
CA LYS A 57 -17.75 -40.04 49.79
C LYS A 57 -17.15 -39.59 51.12
N LYS A 58 -17.16 -38.29 51.43
CA LYS A 58 -16.71 -37.73 52.72
C LYS A 58 -17.57 -38.22 53.89
N ASN A 59 -18.88 -38.26 53.72
CA ASN A 59 -19.81 -38.74 54.76
C ASN A 59 -19.65 -40.24 55.03
N LYS A 60 -19.42 -41.05 53.99
CA LYS A 60 -19.10 -42.49 54.16
C LYS A 60 -17.84 -42.68 55.01
N ILE A 61 -16.82 -41.85 54.80
CA ILE A 61 -15.57 -41.89 55.59
C ILE A 61 -15.82 -41.47 57.04
N ASN A 62 -16.54 -40.37 57.27
CA ASN A 62 -16.90 -39.95 58.63
C ASN A 62 -17.65 -41.05 59.38
N ASN A 63 -18.55 -41.77 58.72
CA ASN A 63 -19.26 -42.90 59.33
C ASN A 63 -18.32 -44.07 59.66
N ILE A 64 -17.38 -44.42 58.77
CA ILE A 64 -16.37 -45.47 59.02
C ILE A 64 -15.45 -45.11 60.20
N LEU A 65 -15.04 -43.83 60.28
CA LEU A 65 -14.22 -43.31 61.37
C LEU A 65 -14.97 -43.31 62.72
N LEU A 66 -16.26 -42.95 62.71
CA LEU A 66 -17.12 -43.00 63.91
C LEU A 66 -17.35 -44.43 64.43
N THR A 67 -17.27 -45.43 63.55
CA THR A 67 -17.38 -46.86 63.93
C THR A 67 -16.04 -47.48 64.37
N GLY A 68 -14.94 -46.75 64.31
CA GLY A 68 -13.62 -47.23 64.75
C GLY A 68 -12.92 -48.18 63.78
N GLU A 69 -13.39 -48.26 62.53
CA GLU A 69 -12.73 -49.04 61.47
C GLU A 69 -11.74 -48.14 60.70
N THR A 70 -10.59 -48.69 60.34
CA THR A 70 -9.64 -48.02 59.44
C THR A 70 -10.11 -48.14 57.99
N PRO A 71 -10.39 -47.03 57.29
CA PRO A 71 -10.80 -47.08 55.88
C PRO A 71 -9.69 -47.69 55.01
N SER A 72 -10.06 -48.57 54.08
CA SER A 72 -9.10 -49.25 53.20
C SER A 72 -8.38 -48.26 52.27
N ASN A 73 -7.11 -48.55 51.97
CA ASN A 73 -6.27 -47.75 51.07
C ASN A 73 -6.78 -47.69 49.62
N GLU A 74 -7.82 -48.46 49.27
CA GLU A 74 -8.41 -48.48 47.92
C GLU A 74 -9.33 -47.28 47.64
N LEU A 75 -9.68 -46.48 48.66
CA LEU A 75 -10.55 -45.31 48.49
C LEU A 75 -9.84 -44.07 47.92
N PHE A 76 -8.51 -44.00 47.99
CA PHE A 76 -7.71 -42.93 47.36
C PHE A 76 -6.31 -43.44 47.01
N ASP A 77 -6.01 -43.50 45.71
CA ASP A 77 -4.62 -43.54 45.26
C ASP A 77 -3.96 -42.19 45.58
N SER A 78 -2.63 -42.18 45.74
CA SER A 78 -1.86 -40.99 46.19
C SER A 78 -2.02 -39.73 45.31
N THR A 79 -2.57 -39.92 44.11
CA THR A 79 -3.00 -38.92 43.14
C THR A 79 -4.36 -39.31 42.58
N MET A 80 -5.34 -38.39 42.60
CA MET A 80 -6.67 -38.62 42.03
C MET A 80 -6.99 -37.52 41.01
N GLU A 81 -7.42 -37.91 39.81
CA GLU A 81 -8.02 -36.98 38.85
C GLU A 81 -9.52 -36.85 39.15
N LEU A 82 -9.99 -35.63 39.40
CA LEU A 82 -11.41 -35.32 39.63
C LEU A 82 -11.94 -34.45 38.50
N MET A 83 -12.94 -34.94 37.79
CA MET A 83 -13.62 -34.17 36.75
C MET A 83 -14.59 -33.16 37.40
N LEU A 84 -14.30 -31.87 37.32
CA LEU A 84 -15.12 -30.81 37.94
C LEU A 84 -16.15 -30.21 36.98
N PHE A 85 -15.84 -30.17 35.68
CA PHE A 85 -16.71 -29.62 34.64
C PHE A 85 -16.83 -30.63 33.50
N SER A 86 -18.03 -30.89 32.99
CA SER A 86 -18.17 -31.53 31.67
C SER A 86 -18.03 -30.44 30.62
N ASP A 87 -17.04 -30.54 29.73
CA ASP A 87 -16.88 -29.59 28.65
C ASP A 87 -16.59 -30.31 27.33
N ASP A 88 -17.08 -29.79 26.22
CA ASP A 88 -16.97 -30.36 24.86
C ASP A 88 -15.55 -30.25 24.25
N PHE A 89 -14.53 -30.03 25.10
CA PHE A 89 -13.15 -29.70 24.70
C PHE A 89 -12.24 -30.94 24.59
N SER A 90 -12.81 -32.15 24.70
CA SER A 90 -12.04 -33.39 24.60
C SER A 90 -11.85 -33.80 23.13
N GLU A 91 -10.78 -33.32 22.51
CA GLU A 91 -10.19 -34.03 21.36
C GLU A 91 -9.21 -35.11 21.86
N ALA A 92 -9.09 -36.20 21.09
CA ALA A 92 -8.46 -37.46 21.48
C ALA A 92 -6.99 -37.36 21.96
N ASP A 93 -6.27 -36.28 21.63
CA ASP A 93 -4.84 -36.14 21.90
C ASP A 93 -4.47 -35.21 23.06
N TYR A 94 -5.44 -34.56 23.72
CA TYR A 94 -5.16 -33.66 24.85
C TYR A 94 -6.20 -33.82 25.97
N PRO A 95 -5.78 -34.08 27.23
CA PRO A 95 -6.71 -34.25 28.34
C PRO A 95 -7.48 -32.94 28.56
N ALA A 96 -8.81 -33.04 28.48
CA ALA A 96 -9.72 -31.94 28.70
C ALA A 96 -9.43 -31.25 30.04
N ARG A 97 -9.56 -29.91 30.07
CA ARG A 97 -9.42 -29.04 31.26
C ARG A 97 -10.39 -29.38 32.40
N SER A 98 -11.20 -30.41 32.23
CA SER A 98 -12.19 -30.89 33.17
C SER A 98 -11.58 -31.60 34.37
N ASN A 99 -10.37 -32.18 34.24
CA ASN A 99 -9.72 -32.95 35.30
C ASN A 99 -8.84 -32.05 36.19
N LEU A 100 -9.23 -31.87 37.45
CA LEU A 100 -8.37 -31.32 38.49
C LEU A 100 -7.53 -32.45 39.08
N LEU A 101 -6.20 -32.35 39.01
CA LEU A 101 -5.30 -33.22 39.77
C LEU A 101 -5.35 -32.82 41.23
N VAL A 102 -5.67 -33.78 42.10
CA VAL A 102 -5.81 -33.55 43.53
C VAL A 102 -4.89 -34.48 44.31
N TYR A 103 -4.11 -33.88 45.21
CA TYR A 103 -3.15 -34.56 46.07
C TYR A 103 -3.74 -34.77 47.46
N LYS A 104 -3.58 -35.98 48.00
CA LYS A 104 -3.92 -36.27 49.40
C LYS A 104 -2.79 -35.79 50.30
N ILE A 105 -3.10 -34.87 51.21
CA ILE A 105 -2.16 -34.44 52.27
C ILE A 105 -2.62 -35.06 53.58
N ILE A 106 -1.72 -35.80 54.22
CA ILE A 106 -1.89 -36.33 55.57
C ILE A 106 -0.94 -35.54 56.46
N GLU A 107 -1.49 -34.71 57.35
CA GLU A 107 -0.69 -34.01 58.35
C GLU A 107 -0.89 -34.70 59.71
N GLU A 108 0.16 -35.35 60.21
CA GLU A 108 0.16 -35.95 61.53
C GLU A 108 0.39 -34.86 62.58
N THR A 109 -0.62 -34.59 63.40
CA THR A 109 -0.43 -33.76 64.60
C THR A 109 0.02 -34.61 65.78
N THR A 110 0.70 -34.00 66.76
CA THR A 110 1.20 -34.68 67.98
C THR A 110 0.10 -35.27 68.86
N SER A 111 -1.16 -34.97 68.60
CA SER A 111 -2.34 -35.66 69.13
C SER A 111 -2.85 -36.67 68.09
N ARG A 112 -3.24 -37.88 68.51
CA ARG A 112 -3.64 -39.05 67.70
C ARG A 112 -4.80 -38.87 66.68
N GLU A 113 -5.14 -37.66 66.27
CA GLU A 113 -6.12 -37.36 65.23
C GLU A 113 -5.40 -36.64 64.08
N GLY A 114 -5.06 -37.40 63.03
CA GLY A 114 -4.59 -36.83 61.77
C GLY A 114 -5.79 -36.39 60.92
N PHE A 115 -5.70 -35.23 60.28
CA PHE A 115 -6.70 -34.79 59.31
C PHE A 115 -6.21 -35.12 57.90
N THR A 116 -7.09 -35.74 57.10
CA THR A 116 -6.85 -35.96 55.66
C THR A 116 -7.51 -34.81 54.90
N THR A 117 -6.73 -34.08 54.11
CA THR A 117 -7.27 -33.05 53.21
C THR A 117 -6.84 -33.30 51.77
N LEU A 118 -7.59 -32.75 50.84
CA LEU A 118 -7.37 -32.85 49.40
C LEU A 118 -6.94 -31.47 48.88
N LEU A 119 -5.74 -31.37 48.32
CA LEU A 119 -5.21 -30.14 47.73
C LEU A 119 -5.25 -30.24 46.20
N GLY A 120 -6.06 -29.40 45.57
CA GLY A 120 -6.10 -29.31 44.11
C GLY A 120 -4.89 -28.57 43.53
N GLU A 121 -4.40 -29.04 42.39
CA GLU A 121 -3.42 -28.31 41.60
C GLU A 121 -4.02 -26.98 41.14
N THR A 122 -3.38 -25.86 41.50
CA THR A 122 -3.98 -24.51 41.41
C THR A 122 -4.07 -23.97 39.98
N ARG A 123 -3.63 -24.71 38.96
CA ARG A 123 -3.56 -24.23 37.58
C ARG A 123 -4.16 -25.25 36.63
N LEU A 124 -5.30 -24.88 36.04
CA LEU A 124 -5.82 -25.55 34.86
C LEU A 124 -4.74 -25.52 33.76
N THR A 125 -4.58 -26.62 33.03
CA THR A 125 -3.65 -26.69 31.89
C THR A 125 -3.96 -25.54 30.93
N PRO A 126 -3.01 -24.66 30.58
CA PRO A 126 -3.29 -23.52 29.72
C PRO A 126 -3.81 -23.95 28.34
N LEU A 127 -4.71 -23.17 27.72
CA LEU A 127 -5.14 -23.45 26.36
C LEU A 127 -3.94 -23.40 25.41
N PRO A 128 -3.91 -24.31 24.42
CA PRO A 128 -3.01 -24.18 23.29
C PRO A 128 -3.32 -22.89 22.54
N VAL A 129 -2.35 -22.41 21.77
CA VAL A 129 -2.50 -21.17 21.02
C VAL A 129 -2.97 -21.49 19.61
N PRO A 130 -4.03 -20.85 19.10
CA PRO A 130 -4.47 -21.05 17.72
C PRO A 130 -3.42 -20.53 16.73
N SER A 131 -3.39 -21.12 15.54
CA SER A 131 -2.63 -20.59 14.40
C SER A 131 -3.58 -20.18 13.29
N VAL A 132 -3.20 -19.13 12.58
CA VAL A 132 -3.91 -18.62 11.41
C VAL A 132 -2.99 -18.65 10.20
N GLU A 133 -3.52 -18.39 9.02
CA GLU A 133 -2.81 -18.19 7.76
C GLU A 133 -3.43 -17.02 7.01
N ILE A 134 -2.62 -16.20 6.32
CA ILE A 134 -3.14 -15.17 5.42
C ILE A 134 -3.36 -15.83 4.06
N THR A 135 -4.61 -15.95 3.63
CA THR A 135 -4.94 -16.67 2.39
C THR A 135 -4.87 -15.78 1.17
N SER A 136 -5.22 -14.51 1.32
CA SER A 136 -5.13 -13.52 0.26
C SER A 136 -5.22 -12.12 0.83
N ILE A 137 -4.63 -11.18 0.09
CA ILE A 137 -5.02 -9.78 0.17
C ILE A 137 -5.73 -9.45 -1.14
N GLN A 138 -6.94 -8.93 -1.03
CA GLN A 138 -7.81 -8.63 -2.16
C GLN A 138 -8.02 -7.13 -2.27
N LEU A 139 -7.91 -6.63 -3.49
CA LEU A 139 -8.23 -5.25 -3.82
C LEU A 139 -9.73 -5.14 -4.11
N ILE A 140 -10.35 -4.07 -3.66
CA ILE A 140 -11.77 -3.78 -3.90
C ILE A 140 -11.86 -2.43 -4.60
N ARG A 141 -12.25 -2.45 -5.87
CA ARG A 141 -12.43 -1.27 -6.74
C ARG A 141 -13.92 -1.04 -6.97
N ASP A 142 -14.43 0.14 -6.60
CA ASP A 142 -15.84 0.49 -6.81
C ASP A 142 -16.82 -0.56 -6.24
N GLY A 143 -16.41 -1.23 -5.15
CA GLY A 143 -17.18 -2.31 -4.52
C GLY A 143 -17.01 -3.71 -5.15
N ASN A 144 -16.27 -3.83 -6.25
CA ASN A 144 -15.93 -5.11 -6.88
C ASN A 144 -14.57 -5.62 -6.40
N ILE A 145 -14.50 -6.90 -6.05
CA ILE A 145 -13.26 -7.56 -5.60
C ILE A 145 -12.44 -7.93 -6.85
N SER A 146 -11.16 -7.55 -6.90
CA SER A 146 -10.22 -8.03 -7.92
C SER A 146 -10.12 -9.55 -7.82
N THR A 147 -10.24 -10.22 -8.96
CA THR A 147 -10.12 -11.68 -9.04
C THR A 147 -8.70 -12.15 -9.23
N ASP A 148 -7.74 -11.24 -9.40
CA ASP A 148 -6.33 -11.58 -9.55
C ASP A 148 -5.71 -11.81 -8.16
N PRO A 149 -5.32 -13.06 -7.83
CA PRO A 149 -4.68 -13.37 -6.56
C PRO A 149 -3.25 -12.81 -6.46
N ASP A 150 -2.66 -12.33 -7.56
CA ASP A 150 -1.26 -11.88 -7.64
C ASP A 150 -1.11 -10.38 -7.97
N ASP A 151 -2.17 -9.56 -7.80
CA ASP A 151 -2.09 -8.09 -7.92
C ASP A 151 -1.30 -7.49 -6.73
N TYR A 152 0.04 -7.58 -6.76
CA TYR A 152 0.93 -6.93 -5.80
C TYR A 152 1.31 -5.50 -6.20
N ILE A 153 0.86 -5.05 -7.37
CA ILE A 153 0.97 -3.68 -7.88
C ILE A 153 -0.44 -3.22 -8.23
N GLU A 154 -0.91 -2.15 -7.60
CA GLU A 154 -2.23 -1.60 -7.87
C GLU A 154 -2.14 -0.16 -8.31
N TYR A 155 -2.76 0.15 -9.45
CA TYR A 155 -2.96 1.53 -9.84
C TYR A 155 -4.00 2.18 -8.93
N TYR A 156 -3.58 3.20 -8.20
CA TYR A 156 -4.39 3.93 -7.26
C TYR A 156 -5.61 4.57 -7.94
N ASN A 157 -6.77 4.40 -7.31
CA ASN A 157 -8.00 5.10 -7.63
C ASN A 157 -8.71 5.46 -6.30
N ASN A 158 -9.43 6.58 -6.28
CA ASN A 158 -10.14 7.12 -5.11
C ASN A 158 -11.17 6.16 -4.49
N ASN A 159 -11.52 5.08 -5.18
CA ASN A 159 -12.46 4.04 -4.72
C ASN A 159 -11.80 2.68 -4.46
N VAL A 160 -10.49 2.64 -4.20
CA VAL A 160 -9.76 1.41 -3.86
C VAL A 160 -9.73 1.18 -2.34
N SER A 161 -10.17 0.02 -1.90
CA SER A 161 -9.95 -0.47 -0.53
C SER A 161 -9.25 -1.83 -0.57
N ILE A 162 -8.53 -2.17 0.50
CA ILE A 162 -7.74 -3.41 0.57
C ILE A 162 -8.33 -4.29 1.65
N ARG A 163 -8.66 -5.53 1.33
CA ARG A 163 -9.20 -6.51 2.27
C ARG A 163 -8.22 -7.65 2.46
N SER A 164 -7.87 -7.93 3.70
CA SER A 164 -7.20 -9.18 4.07
C SER A 164 -8.23 -10.29 4.29
N ASN A 165 -7.88 -11.50 3.87
CA ASN A 165 -8.56 -12.73 4.23
C ASN A 165 -7.60 -13.63 5.01
N VAL A 166 -8.08 -14.11 6.15
CA VAL A 166 -7.35 -14.95 7.09
C VAL A 166 -8.09 -16.26 7.22
N PHE A 167 -7.36 -17.36 7.37
CA PHE A 167 -7.91 -18.67 7.66
C PHE A 167 -7.40 -19.16 9.01
N LEU A 168 -8.27 -19.83 9.77
CA LEU A 168 -7.89 -20.44 11.04
C LEU A 168 -7.27 -21.82 10.76
N ALA A 169 -5.95 -21.84 10.56
CA ALA A 169 -5.20 -23.02 10.18
C ALA A 169 -5.24 -24.12 11.25
N ASN A 170 -5.17 -23.76 12.53
CA ASN A 170 -5.31 -24.69 13.64
C ASN A 170 -6.07 -24.04 14.81
N ASN A 171 -7.07 -24.74 15.32
CA ASN A 171 -7.87 -24.32 16.47
C ASN A 171 -7.95 -25.42 17.53
N PRO A 172 -6.81 -25.82 18.10
CA PRO A 172 -6.78 -26.93 19.04
C PRO A 172 -7.67 -26.60 20.25
N GLN A 173 -8.52 -27.56 20.65
CA GLN A 173 -9.46 -27.39 21.76
C GLN A 173 -10.39 -26.17 21.62
N ASN A 174 -10.73 -25.76 20.39
CA ASN A 174 -11.50 -24.54 20.15
C ASN A 174 -10.96 -23.32 20.93
N SER A 175 -9.63 -23.22 21.02
CA SER A 175 -8.92 -22.23 21.83
C SER A 175 -8.98 -20.81 21.27
N PHE A 176 -9.33 -20.64 19.99
CA PHE A 176 -9.41 -19.34 19.33
C PHE A 176 -10.38 -18.38 20.01
N TYR A 177 -9.94 -17.13 20.17
CA TYR A 177 -10.75 -16.05 20.71
C TYR A 177 -10.91 -14.91 19.71
N ARG A 178 -9.81 -14.24 19.38
CA ARG A 178 -9.80 -13.04 18.54
C ARG A 178 -8.48 -12.90 17.79
N ASN A 179 -8.54 -12.24 16.65
CA ASN A 179 -7.40 -11.79 15.87
C ASN A 179 -7.13 -10.32 16.18
N LYS A 180 -5.85 -9.97 16.30
CA LYS A 180 -5.39 -8.59 16.21
C LYS A 180 -5.01 -8.31 14.75
N HIS A 181 -5.68 -7.34 14.13
CA HIS A 181 -5.49 -6.93 12.74
C HIS A 181 -4.74 -5.59 12.72
N GLU A 182 -3.64 -5.53 11.99
CA GLU A 182 -2.82 -4.31 11.87
C GLU A 182 -2.38 -4.10 10.43
N TRP A 183 -2.43 -2.84 9.98
CA TRP A 183 -1.90 -2.44 8.68
C TRP A 183 -0.71 -1.51 8.87
N PHE A 184 0.24 -1.62 7.96
CA PHE A 184 1.46 -0.85 7.95
C PHE A 184 1.71 -0.27 6.56
N VAL A 185 2.35 0.88 6.52
CA VAL A 185 2.79 1.54 5.28
C VAL A 185 4.31 1.71 5.31
N SER A 186 5.00 1.45 4.21
CA SER A 186 6.45 1.66 4.11
C SER A 186 6.79 3.13 4.35
N ASN A 187 8.01 3.47 4.71
CA ASN A 187 8.50 4.84 4.75
C ASN A 187 8.53 5.45 3.33
N PRO A 188 8.50 6.79 3.20
CA PRO A 188 8.60 7.45 1.89
C PRO A 188 9.87 7.03 1.16
N GLY A 189 9.91 7.12 -0.17
CA GLY A 189 11.10 6.80 -0.94
C GLY A 189 11.32 5.31 -1.24
N PHE A 190 10.48 4.36 -0.80
CA PHE A 190 10.52 2.99 -1.34
C PHE A 190 9.55 2.89 -2.52
N LEU A 191 10.08 2.97 -3.74
CA LEU A 191 9.27 3.26 -4.94
C LEU A 191 9.13 2.12 -5.93
N ILE A 192 9.88 1.06 -5.73
CA ILE A 192 9.89 -0.08 -6.62
C ILE A 192 9.06 -1.18 -5.96
N PRO A 193 8.09 -1.78 -6.66
CA PRO A 193 7.39 -2.97 -6.19
C PRO A 193 8.37 -4.08 -5.81
N VAL A 194 8.06 -4.80 -4.74
CA VAL A 194 8.89 -5.93 -4.33
C VAL A 194 8.65 -7.09 -5.32
N PRO A 195 9.66 -7.54 -6.08
CA PRO A 195 9.50 -8.67 -7.00
C PRO A 195 9.41 -9.98 -6.20
N ASP A 196 9.36 -11.11 -6.89
CA ASP A 196 9.49 -12.41 -6.23
C ASP A 196 10.84 -12.57 -5.53
N GLU A 197 10.85 -13.28 -4.39
CA GLU A 197 12.05 -13.44 -3.54
C GLU A 197 13.26 -14.00 -4.29
N THR A 198 13.03 -14.74 -5.37
CA THR A 198 14.10 -15.31 -6.22
C THR A 198 14.85 -14.27 -7.05
N ALA A 199 14.29 -13.07 -7.23
CA ALA A 199 14.87 -11.98 -8.02
C ALA A 199 15.52 -10.89 -7.16
N ILE A 200 15.47 -11.04 -5.83
CA ILE A 200 16.00 -10.07 -4.86
C ILE A 200 17.39 -10.52 -4.42
N ASP A 201 18.38 -9.64 -4.52
CA ASP A 201 19.63 -9.84 -3.81
C ASP A 201 19.39 -9.49 -2.33
N ILE A 202 19.21 -10.51 -1.49
CA ILE A 202 18.80 -10.34 -0.09
C ILE A 202 19.81 -9.51 0.70
N ASP A 203 21.10 -9.66 0.42
CA ASP A 203 22.16 -9.01 1.18
C ASP A 203 22.32 -7.53 0.81
N GLU A 204 21.79 -7.15 -0.37
CA GLU A 204 22.07 -5.87 -1.01
C GLU A 204 20.83 -4.98 -1.20
N ASP A 205 19.67 -5.55 -1.50
CA ASP A 205 18.52 -4.77 -1.96
C ASP A 205 17.55 -4.35 -0.84
N TRP A 206 17.51 -5.09 0.27
CA TRP A 206 16.61 -4.77 1.40
C TRP A 206 17.06 -3.52 2.18
N SER A 207 16.08 -2.67 2.49
CA SER A 207 16.22 -1.32 3.04
C SER A 207 17.01 -0.32 2.20
N ARG A 208 17.46 -0.72 1.01
CA ARG A 208 18.08 0.15 0.01
C ARG A 208 17.09 0.43 -1.12
N ILE A 209 16.63 -0.63 -1.79
CA ILE A 209 15.62 -0.58 -2.86
C ILE A 209 14.23 -0.90 -2.32
N TYR A 210 14.14 -1.96 -1.52
CA TYR A 210 12.88 -2.54 -1.05
C TYR A 210 12.73 -2.34 0.46
N PRO A 211 11.51 -2.06 0.97
CA PRO A 211 11.33 -1.80 2.38
C PRO A 211 11.40 -3.09 3.19
N LEU A 212 12.23 -3.14 4.23
CA LEU A 212 12.33 -4.28 5.15
C LEU A 212 11.31 -4.15 6.28
N PHE A 213 10.35 -5.07 6.35
CA PHE A 213 9.43 -5.13 7.48
C PHE A 213 10.09 -5.76 8.72
N PRO A 214 9.86 -5.23 9.95
CA PRO A 214 9.06 -4.06 10.29
C PRO A 214 9.84 -2.74 10.31
N ARG A 215 11.15 -2.75 10.04
CA ARG A 215 12.05 -1.59 10.20
C ARG A 215 11.61 -0.37 9.40
N ASP A 216 11.25 -0.58 8.14
CA ASP A 216 10.95 0.48 7.18
C ASP A 216 9.46 0.78 7.08
N PHE A 217 8.66 0.38 8.07
CA PHE A 217 7.21 0.49 8.05
C PHE A 217 6.67 1.19 9.29
N SER A 218 5.64 2.02 9.07
CA SER A 218 4.89 2.70 10.12
C SER A 218 3.47 2.15 10.21
N PRO A 219 2.90 1.98 11.41
CA PRO A 219 1.53 1.50 11.56
C PRO A 219 0.53 2.54 11.04
N ILE A 220 -0.46 2.08 10.28
CA ILE A 220 -1.61 2.91 9.87
C ILE A 220 -2.62 2.89 11.03
N PRO A 221 -2.97 4.03 11.64
CA PRO A 221 -3.93 4.05 12.73
C PRO A 221 -5.32 3.58 12.26
N ALA A 222 -5.81 2.47 12.82
CA ALA A 222 -7.18 2.02 12.60
C ALA A 222 -8.13 2.72 13.60
N ASN A 223 -9.30 3.15 13.11
CA ASN A 223 -10.36 3.71 13.98
C ASN A 223 -11.24 2.63 14.62
N ASP A 224 -11.18 1.39 14.11
CA ASP A 224 -11.91 0.24 14.63
C ASP A 224 -11.09 -0.51 15.69
N PRO A 225 -11.75 -1.19 16.65
CA PRO A 225 -11.05 -2.00 17.63
C PRO A 225 -10.23 -3.06 16.89
N PRO A 226 -8.89 -3.03 16.94
CA PRO A 226 -8.05 -3.89 16.11
C PRO A 226 -8.13 -5.36 16.52
N ILE A 227 -8.97 -5.72 17.50
CA ILE A 227 -9.08 -7.05 18.09
C ILE A 227 -10.53 -7.55 18.04
N ASP A 228 -10.81 -8.43 17.09
CA ASP A 228 -12.14 -8.98 16.84
C ASP A 228 -12.07 -10.46 16.46
N ALA A 229 -13.22 -11.12 16.30
CA ALA A 229 -13.28 -12.55 15.93
C ALA A 229 -13.37 -12.76 14.41
N PHE A 230 -13.25 -11.69 13.61
CA PHE A 230 -13.37 -11.77 12.17
C PHE A 230 -12.10 -12.38 11.56
N MET A 231 -12.33 -13.02 10.43
CA MET A 231 -11.29 -13.61 9.59
C MET A 231 -10.95 -12.70 8.41
N THR A 232 -11.42 -11.45 8.45
CA THR A 232 -11.21 -10.47 7.39
C THR A 232 -11.05 -9.10 8.00
N ASN A 233 -10.14 -8.29 7.47
CA ASN A 233 -10.03 -6.88 7.83
C ASN A 233 -9.87 -6.01 6.58
N THR A 234 -10.64 -4.93 6.48
CA THR A 234 -10.62 -4.05 5.31
C THR A 234 -10.03 -2.69 5.69
N LEU A 235 -8.95 -2.30 5.02
CA LEU A 235 -8.41 -0.95 5.05
C LEU A 235 -9.26 -0.06 4.14
N SER A 236 -9.90 0.96 4.73
CA SER A 236 -10.85 1.81 4.02
C SER A 236 -10.20 2.65 2.91
N THR A 237 -11.01 3.06 1.93
CA THR A 237 -10.59 3.90 0.81
C THR A 237 -9.86 5.16 1.26
N THR A 238 -10.35 5.85 2.29
CA THR A 238 -9.70 7.07 2.83
C THR A 238 -8.30 6.81 3.38
N ARG A 239 -8.04 5.63 3.95
CA ARG A 239 -6.73 5.27 4.51
C ARG A 239 -5.75 4.82 3.42
N VAL A 240 -6.27 4.17 2.39
CA VAL A 240 -5.51 3.82 1.19
C VAL A 240 -5.12 5.11 0.44
N ALA A 241 -6.07 6.02 0.27
CA ALA A 241 -5.93 7.33 -0.39
C ALA A 241 -4.86 8.25 0.20
N SER A 242 -4.56 8.13 1.48
CA SER A 242 -3.54 8.97 2.12
C SER A 242 -2.10 8.48 1.89
N HIS A 243 -1.91 7.36 1.19
CA HIS A 243 -0.58 6.75 1.00
C HIS A 243 -0.34 6.20 -0.43
N PRO A 244 -0.58 6.99 -1.49
CA PRO A 244 -0.19 6.59 -2.85
C PRO A 244 1.34 6.49 -2.97
N GLY A 245 1.83 5.65 -3.89
CA GLY A 245 3.26 5.45 -4.13
C GLY A 245 3.98 4.69 -3.01
N ARG A 246 3.28 3.84 -2.26
CA ARG A 246 3.80 3.20 -1.03
C ARG A 246 3.45 1.71 -0.98
N HIS A 247 4.24 0.97 -0.20
CA HIS A 247 3.98 -0.43 0.08
C HIS A 247 3.11 -0.57 1.32
N MET A 248 2.11 -1.43 1.27
CA MET A 248 1.26 -1.78 2.39
C MET A 248 1.46 -3.23 2.81
N VAL A 249 1.58 -3.44 4.11
CA VAL A 249 1.72 -4.78 4.72
C VAL A 249 0.61 -4.98 5.75
N TYR A 250 -0.03 -6.14 5.68
CA TYR A 250 -0.99 -6.58 6.65
C TYR A 250 -0.34 -7.52 7.66
N ARG A 251 -0.62 -7.35 8.95
CA ARG A 251 -0.24 -8.27 10.03
C ARG A 251 -1.47 -8.79 10.76
N VAL A 252 -1.47 -10.09 11.03
CA VAL A 252 -2.44 -10.73 11.91
C VAL A 252 -1.75 -11.40 13.09
N THR A 253 -2.36 -11.32 14.26
CA THR A 253 -1.92 -12.06 15.46
C THR A 253 -3.13 -12.71 16.13
N PRO A 254 -3.23 -14.05 16.16
CA PRO A 254 -4.33 -14.71 16.82
C PRO A 254 -4.10 -14.78 18.34
N TYR A 255 -5.19 -14.70 19.11
CA TYR A 255 -5.19 -14.83 20.56
C TYR A 255 -6.10 -15.97 20.98
N SER A 256 -5.64 -16.75 21.96
CA SER A 256 -6.47 -17.77 22.59
C SER A 256 -7.47 -17.16 23.58
N LYS A 257 -8.46 -17.94 24.03
CA LYS A 257 -9.43 -17.54 25.08
C LYS A 257 -8.77 -17.26 26.43
N ASP A 258 -7.56 -17.78 26.66
CA ASP A 258 -6.71 -17.44 27.80
C ASP A 258 -5.84 -16.19 27.55
N LEU A 259 -6.08 -15.47 26.45
CA LEU A 259 -5.34 -14.29 26.01
C LEU A 259 -3.85 -14.54 25.71
N LYS A 260 -3.48 -15.80 25.44
CA LYS A 260 -2.13 -16.10 24.96
C LYS A 260 -2.00 -15.69 23.50
N LYS A 261 -0.92 -14.97 23.21
CA LYS A 261 -0.55 -14.51 21.88
C LYS A 261 0.01 -15.67 21.05
N GLY A 262 -0.49 -15.85 19.85
CA GLY A 262 0.07 -16.77 18.84
C GLY A 262 1.15 -16.13 17.98
N ASP A 263 1.56 -16.88 16.97
CA ASP A 263 2.57 -16.41 16.02
C ASP A 263 2.01 -15.25 15.19
N GLU A 264 2.84 -14.24 14.97
CA GLU A 264 2.50 -13.13 14.08
C GLU A 264 2.74 -13.56 12.64
N LEU A 265 1.79 -13.26 11.77
CA LEU A 265 1.92 -13.46 10.33
C LEU A 265 1.75 -12.14 9.60
N PHE A 266 2.50 -11.98 8.53
CA PHE A 266 2.50 -10.79 7.69
C PHE A 266 2.29 -11.16 6.22
N SER A 267 1.59 -10.30 5.50
CA SER A 267 1.40 -10.45 4.06
C SER A 267 2.66 -10.04 3.30
N ARG A 268 2.74 -10.45 2.03
CA ARG A 268 3.64 -9.78 1.07
C ARG A 268 3.26 -8.29 0.97
N PRO A 269 4.22 -7.39 0.71
CA PRO A 269 3.92 -5.98 0.49
C PRO A 269 3.13 -5.76 -0.80
N ILE A 270 2.13 -4.89 -0.76
CA ILE A 270 1.38 -4.44 -1.95
C ILE A 270 1.79 -3.01 -2.27
N PHE A 271 2.23 -2.75 -3.49
CA PHE A 271 2.59 -1.41 -3.94
C PHE A 271 1.39 -0.70 -4.57
N LEU A 272 1.11 0.52 -4.13
CA LEU A 272 0.08 1.37 -4.71
C LEU A 272 0.74 2.37 -5.68
N SER A 273 0.66 2.14 -6.99
CA SER A 273 1.20 3.04 -8.01
C SER A 273 0.23 4.14 -8.41
N GLY A 274 0.73 5.26 -8.94
CA GLY A 274 -0.10 6.29 -9.58
C GLY A 274 -0.62 7.40 -8.65
N PRO A 275 -0.98 8.56 -9.22
CA PRO A 275 -1.37 9.76 -8.50
C PRO A 275 -2.77 9.65 -7.89
N THR A 276 -3.02 10.44 -6.84
CA THR A 276 -4.32 10.50 -6.17
C THR A 276 -5.43 11.14 -6.99
N TYR A 277 -5.07 11.95 -7.98
CA TYR A 277 -5.99 12.58 -8.91
C TYR A 277 -5.76 12.03 -10.32
N THR A 278 -6.77 11.37 -10.89
CA THR A 278 -6.67 10.66 -12.18
C THR A 278 -7.65 11.19 -13.24
N ASP A 279 -8.54 12.11 -12.88
CA ASP A 279 -9.47 12.72 -13.82
C ASP A 279 -8.70 13.53 -14.87
N GLY A 280 -8.93 13.23 -16.15
CA GLY A 280 -8.20 13.85 -17.25
C GLY A 280 -6.75 13.39 -17.41
N LEU A 281 -6.26 12.45 -16.59
CA LEU A 281 -4.94 11.86 -16.80
C LEU A 281 -4.97 11.06 -18.10
N ASP A 282 -4.04 11.36 -19.01
CA ASP A 282 -3.92 10.74 -20.33
C ASP A 282 -2.72 9.80 -20.43
N TRP A 283 -1.58 10.22 -19.88
CA TRP A 283 -0.36 9.41 -19.82
C TRP A 283 0.21 9.36 -18.41
N HIS A 284 0.59 8.16 -17.98
CA HIS A 284 1.43 7.92 -16.81
C HIS A 284 2.57 7.01 -17.23
N LEU A 285 3.79 7.55 -17.24
CA LEU A 285 5.01 6.83 -17.55
C LEU A 285 5.88 6.83 -16.29
N GLU A 286 6.25 5.65 -15.80
CA GLU A 286 7.01 5.53 -14.56
C GLU A 286 8.11 4.48 -14.72
N ALA A 287 9.36 4.88 -14.49
CA ALA A 287 10.51 4.01 -14.65
C ALA A 287 10.62 2.96 -13.55
N SER A 288 10.21 3.27 -12.31
CA SER A 288 10.25 2.35 -11.16
C SER A 288 9.32 1.14 -11.27
N LEU A 289 8.42 1.13 -12.24
CA LEU A 289 7.50 0.03 -12.52
C LEU A 289 7.93 -0.84 -13.70
N LEU A 290 9.07 -0.52 -14.32
CA LEU A 290 9.65 -1.36 -15.36
C LEU A 290 10.30 -2.59 -14.71
N ASP A 291 9.77 -3.77 -15.01
CA ASP A 291 10.34 -5.02 -14.54
C ASP A 291 11.59 -5.36 -15.35
N LYS A 292 12.77 -5.27 -14.73
CA LYS A 292 14.05 -5.60 -15.36
C LYS A 292 14.16 -7.06 -15.81
N THR A 293 13.31 -7.95 -15.28
CA THR A 293 13.27 -9.36 -15.64
C THR A 293 12.41 -9.64 -16.87
N ASP A 294 11.62 -8.65 -17.33
CA ASP A 294 10.80 -8.78 -18.52
C ASP A 294 11.60 -8.49 -19.80
N GLU A 295 12.08 -9.56 -20.44
CA GLU A 295 12.78 -9.52 -21.74
C GLU A 295 11.91 -8.99 -22.89
N SER A 296 10.59 -8.86 -22.72
CA SER A 296 9.74 -8.18 -23.72
C SER A 296 9.90 -6.66 -23.67
N ILE A 297 10.21 -6.11 -22.49
CA ILE A 297 10.38 -4.68 -22.23
C ILE A 297 11.84 -4.27 -22.41
N PHE A 298 12.80 -5.14 -22.08
CA PHE A 298 14.22 -4.85 -22.14
C PHE A 298 15.01 -5.72 -23.12
N ASN A 299 16.01 -5.13 -23.76
CA ASN A 299 17.10 -5.86 -24.40
C ASN A 299 18.34 -5.76 -23.50
N ILE A 300 18.82 -6.90 -23.01
CA ILE A 300 19.94 -6.94 -22.05
C ILE A 300 21.24 -7.20 -22.83
N VAL A 301 22.18 -6.26 -22.75
CA VAL A 301 23.49 -6.36 -23.40
C VAL A 301 24.56 -5.85 -22.43
N ASP A 302 25.56 -6.69 -22.13
CA ASP A 302 26.68 -6.34 -21.23
C ASP A 302 26.22 -5.69 -19.90
N ASP A 303 25.20 -6.29 -19.27
CA ASP A 303 24.56 -5.84 -18.01
C ASP A 303 23.76 -4.51 -18.09
N TYR A 304 23.62 -3.94 -19.28
CA TYR A 304 22.74 -2.79 -19.54
C TYR A 304 21.34 -3.23 -19.98
N TYR A 305 20.32 -2.60 -19.40
CA TYR A 305 18.91 -2.84 -19.66
C TYR A 305 18.36 -1.79 -20.63
N TYR A 306 18.50 -2.02 -21.94
CA TYR A 306 18.02 -1.10 -22.97
C TYR A 306 16.51 -1.24 -23.17
N LEU A 307 15.78 -0.14 -22.97
CA LEU A 307 14.32 -0.13 -23.06
C LEU A 307 13.84 -0.29 -24.51
N ASN A 308 13.02 -1.30 -24.76
CA ASN A 308 12.34 -1.53 -26.04
C ASN A 308 11.02 -0.79 -26.10
N GLU A 309 10.26 -0.74 -25.01
CA GLU A 309 8.92 -0.15 -24.98
C GLU A 309 8.66 0.51 -23.62
N TRP A 310 8.02 1.69 -23.60
CA TRP A 310 7.57 2.31 -22.35
C TRP A 310 6.05 2.39 -22.34
N VAL A 311 5.43 1.51 -21.54
CA VAL A 311 3.97 1.34 -21.51
C VAL A 311 3.31 2.45 -20.70
N ASN A 312 2.19 2.97 -21.19
CA ASN A 312 1.33 3.88 -20.43
C ASN A 312 0.60 3.11 -19.33
N LEU A 313 0.81 3.52 -18.08
CA LEU A 313 0.26 2.87 -16.89
C LEU A 313 -1.15 3.32 -16.53
N ARG A 314 -1.66 4.36 -17.20
CA ARG A 314 -3.00 4.90 -16.93
C ARG A 314 -4.04 3.77 -16.93
N PRO A 315 -4.91 3.69 -15.90
CA PRO A 315 -5.98 2.72 -15.83
C PRO A 315 -7.05 3.09 -16.87
N SER A 316 -6.98 2.49 -18.05
CA SER A 316 -8.07 2.52 -19.02
C SER A 316 -8.99 1.32 -18.79
N PHE A 317 -10.31 1.53 -18.79
CA PHE A 317 -11.28 0.43 -18.76
C PHE A 317 -11.24 -0.46 -20.02
N ASN A 318 -10.44 -0.10 -21.04
CA ASN A 318 -10.32 -0.81 -22.31
C ASN A 318 -8.86 -0.75 -22.83
N ASN A 319 -8.18 -1.91 -22.81
CA ASN A 319 -6.94 -2.23 -23.52
C ASN A 319 -5.69 -1.36 -23.21
N LEU A 320 -4.99 -1.72 -22.12
CA LEU A 320 -3.63 -1.27 -21.75
C LEU A 320 -2.57 -1.46 -22.87
N SER A 321 -2.82 -2.30 -23.88
CA SER A 321 -1.82 -2.70 -24.87
C SER A 321 -1.61 -1.75 -26.06
N THR A 322 -2.31 -0.62 -26.14
CA THR A 322 -2.32 0.23 -27.35
C THR A 322 -1.49 1.52 -27.25
N TYR A 323 -1.10 1.95 -26.04
CA TYR A 323 -0.42 3.22 -25.81
C TYR A 323 0.96 2.99 -25.19
N LYS A 324 1.99 3.00 -26.03
CA LYS A 324 3.38 2.77 -25.62
C LYS A 324 4.35 3.60 -26.45
N GLY A 325 5.44 4.01 -25.82
CA GLY A 325 6.58 4.61 -26.50
C GLY A 325 7.46 3.54 -27.13
N GLN A 326 8.10 3.87 -28.24
CA GLN A 326 9.06 3.01 -28.92
C GLN A 326 10.33 3.82 -29.24
N PRO A 327 11.53 3.22 -29.11
CA PRO A 327 12.76 3.86 -29.51
C PRO A 327 12.83 4.01 -31.03
N ILE A 328 13.43 5.09 -31.51
CA ILE A 328 13.79 5.21 -32.92
C ILE A 328 15.17 4.55 -33.09
N SER A 329 15.19 3.38 -33.74
CA SER A 329 16.42 2.60 -34.00
C SER A 329 17.04 1.98 -32.72
N ASN A 330 18.36 1.90 -32.67
CA ASN A 330 19.21 1.48 -31.55
C ASN A 330 19.39 2.56 -30.46
N ARG A 331 18.74 3.72 -30.58
CA ARG A 331 18.87 4.88 -29.67
C ARG A 331 17.99 4.72 -28.43
N ARG A 332 18.25 3.68 -27.65
CA ARG A 332 17.39 3.26 -26.53
C ARG A 332 17.86 3.88 -25.22
N PRO A 333 16.96 4.42 -24.39
CA PRO A 333 17.34 4.76 -23.03
C PRO A 333 17.60 3.46 -22.26
N ILE A 334 18.47 3.53 -21.26
CA ILE A 334 18.73 2.44 -20.34
C ILE A 334 18.07 2.71 -18.99
N LEU A 335 17.72 1.65 -18.27
CA LEU A 335 17.45 1.77 -16.84
C LEU A 335 18.73 2.24 -16.16
N ALA A 336 18.66 3.36 -15.43
CA ALA A 336 19.79 3.87 -14.67
C ALA A 336 20.27 2.79 -13.70
N SER A 337 21.56 2.79 -13.37
CA SER A 337 22.14 1.95 -12.35
C SER A 337 23.28 2.69 -11.69
N VAL A 338 23.48 2.45 -10.40
CA VAL A 338 24.55 3.03 -9.60
C VAL A 338 25.85 2.75 -10.34
N PRO A 339 26.62 3.80 -10.63
CA PRO A 339 27.84 3.65 -11.40
C PRO A 339 28.84 2.74 -10.68
N GLU A 340 29.51 1.89 -11.46
CA GLU A 340 30.70 1.21 -10.96
C GLU A 340 31.76 2.24 -10.53
N PRO A 341 32.63 1.91 -9.56
CA PRO A 341 33.75 2.78 -9.19
C PRO A 341 34.61 3.13 -10.43
N GLY A 342 34.44 4.35 -10.96
CA GLY A 342 35.12 4.81 -12.18
C GLY A 342 34.22 5.48 -13.22
N ASP A 343 32.90 5.47 -13.06
CA ASP A 343 32.01 6.29 -13.91
C ASP A 343 32.13 7.78 -13.54
N GLU A 344 32.65 8.58 -14.47
CA GLU A 344 32.88 10.02 -14.27
C GLU A 344 31.63 10.86 -14.61
N PHE A 345 30.58 10.23 -15.17
CA PHE A 345 29.42 10.94 -15.72
C PHE A 345 28.26 11.03 -14.72
N TYR A 346 28.02 10.00 -13.92
CA TYR A 346 26.85 9.95 -13.02
C TYR A 346 27.26 10.08 -11.54
N ILE A 347 27.60 11.28 -11.08
CA ILE A 347 28.07 11.49 -9.70
C ILE A 347 26.89 11.83 -8.77
N GLY A 348 26.52 10.92 -7.86
CA GLY A 348 25.54 11.19 -6.79
C GLY A 348 24.71 9.95 -6.42
N PRO A 349 24.12 9.88 -5.20
CA PRO A 349 23.32 8.74 -4.80
C PRO A 349 22.05 8.64 -5.69
N GLU A 350 21.99 7.60 -6.53
CA GLU A 350 20.78 7.31 -7.34
C GLU A 350 19.61 6.75 -6.50
N VAL A 351 19.90 6.35 -5.25
CA VAL A 351 18.94 5.72 -4.34
C VAL A 351 18.93 6.48 -3.00
N PRO A 352 17.75 6.88 -2.49
CA PRO A 352 17.60 7.76 -1.32
C PRO A 352 18.02 7.15 0.03
N PHE A 353 18.56 5.92 0.04
CA PHE A 353 18.91 5.18 1.24
C PHE A 353 20.32 4.56 1.22
N GLN A 354 21.18 4.97 0.28
CA GLN A 354 22.61 4.71 0.47
C GLN A 354 23.12 5.62 1.60
N GLY A 355 23.15 5.08 2.82
CA GLY A 355 23.87 5.71 3.92
C GLY A 355 25.33 5.96 3.52
N GLU A 356 25.93 7.03 4.05
CA GLU A 356 27.35 7.32 3.84
C GLU A 356 28.20 6.06 4.13
N GLY A 357 28.90 5.55 3.10
CA GLY A 357 29.80 4.39 3.21
C GLY A 357 29.29 3.06 2.64
N LEU A 358 28.10 3.01 2.03
CA LEU A 358 27.60 1.83 1.30
C LEU A 358 27.89 1.96 -0.21
N SER A 359 29.16 1.82 -0.60
CA SER A 359 29.65 2.09 -1.96
C SER A 359 30.02 0.86 -2.80
N GLU A 360 29.76 -0.36 -2.34
CA GLU A 360 30.35 -1.57 -2.96
C GLU A 360 29.38 -2.45 -3.77
N GLY A 361 28.13 -2.02 -4.01
CA GLY A 361 27.16 -2.80 -4.81
C GLY A 361 26.44 -1.95 -5.87
N SER A 362 26.38 -2.45 -7.11
CA SER A 362 25.63 -1.83 -8.21
C SER A 362 24.14 -2.07 -8.02
N VAL A 363 23.37 -1.00 -7.89
CA VAL A 363 21.94 -1.02 -7.65
C VAL A 363 21.27 -0.39 -8.86
N TRP A 364 20.28 -1.02 -9.45
CA TRP A 364 19.55 -0.39 -10.54
C TRP A 364 18.66 0.76 -9.98
N GLY A 365 18.67 1.87 -10.70
CA GLY A 365 18.09 3.16 -10.37
C GLY A 365 16.65 3.32 -10.85
N ARG A 366 16.03 4.43 -10.43
CA ARG A 366 14.58 4.69 -10.51
C ARG A 366 14.20 5.56 -11.71
N ALA A 367 15.06 5.56 -12.72
CA ALA A 367 14.99 6.49 -13.82
C ALA A 367 15.59 5.88 -15.08
N LEU A 368 15.26 6.48 -16.20
CA LEU A 368 15.84 6.18 -17.49
C LEU A 368 16.90 7.23 -17.82
N LYS A 369 18.02 6.80 -18.43
CA LYS A 369 19.13 7.66 -18.86
C LYS A 369 19.69 7.27 -20.22
N ASN A 370 20.54 8.12 -20.78
CA ASN A 370 21.32 7.84 -21.99
C ASN A 370 22.77 7.53 -21.61
N ASP A 371 23.21 6.28 -21.78
CA ASP A 371 24.60 5.85 -21.56
C ASP A 371 25.51 6.02 -22.79
N ASN A 372 24.93 6.33 -23.95
CA ASN A 372 25.65 6.31 -25.21
C ASN A 372 26.42 7.63 -25.45
N ILE A 373 27.70 7.52 -25.83
CA ILE A 373 28.62 8.63 -26.13
C ILE A 373 28.54 9.15 -27.58
N THR A 374 27.78 8.50 -28.45
CA THR A 374 27.70 8.82 -29.90
C THR A 374 26.30 9.19 -30.37
N GLU A 375 25.27 8.61 -29.77
CA GLU A 375 23.88 8.85 -30.15
C GLU A 375 23.03 9.12 -28.91
N LYS A 376 22.23 10.20 -28.92
CA LYS A 376 21.26 10.49 -27.85
C LYS A 376 20.13 9.46 -27.85
N ALA A 377 19.73 8.95 -26.70
CA ALA A 377 18.56 8.07 -26.57
C ALA A 377 17.25 8.82 -26.81
N PHE A 378 16.32 8.17 -27.51
CA PHE A 378 15.12 8.80 -28.03
C PHE A 378 13.96 7.81 -28.07
N MET A 379 12.77 8.23 -27.64
CA MET A 379 11.52 7.48 -27.79
C MET A 379 10.39 8.34 -28.34
N ARG A 380 9.54 7.74 -29.19
CA ARG A 380 8.32 8.35 -29.72
C ARG A 380 7.08 7.65 -29.21
N PHE A 381 6.09 8.45 -28.83
CA PHE A 381 4.77 8.03 -28.36
C PHE A 381 3.71 8.53 -29.35
N ASN A 382 3.01 7.59 -29.98
CA ASN A 382 1.94 7.88 -30.92
C ASN A 382 0.58 7.91 -30.20
N ASN A 383 -0.41 8.55 -30.82
CA ASN A 383 -1.76 8.74 -30.26
C ASN A 383 -1.75 9.56 -28.96
N PHE A 384 -0.82 10.50 -28.87
CA PHE A 384 -0.86 11.60 -27.92
C PHE A 384 -1.97 12.56 -28.36
N SER A 385 -2.65 13.26 -27.45
CA SER A 385 -3.57 14.34 -27.85
C SER A 385 -3.69 15.36 -26.73
N THR A 386 -3.29 16.59 -27.01
CA THR A 386 -3.59 17.74 -26.15
C THR A 386 -5.01 18.22 -26.40
N SER A 387 -5.76 18.58 -25.35
CA SER A 387 -7.09 19.15 -25.58
C SER A 387 -7.00 20.57 -26.13
N SER A 388 -8.08 21.01 -26.78
CA SER A 388 -8.27 22.41 -27.15
C SER A 388 -8.35 23.35 -25.94
N SER A 389 -8.47 22.85 -24.71
CA SER A 389 -8.41 23.65 -23.48
C SER A 389 -7.00 23.77 -22.90
N GLY A 390 -6.02 23.02 -23.43
CA GLY A 390 -4.64 22.98 -22.95
C GLY A 390 -4.33 21.68 -22.18
N PHE A 391 -3.26 21.67 -21.40
CA PHE A 391 -2.81 20.48 -20.67
C PHE A 391 -2.06 20.82 -19.38
N THR A 392 -1.81 19.82 -18.55
CA THR A 392 -0.85 19.90 -17.45
C THR A 392 0.06 18.69 -17.48
N LEU A 393 1.37 18.94 -17.41
CA LEU A 393 2.42 17.95 -17.43
C LEU A 393 3.19 18.04 -16.12
N TYR A 394 3.44 16.89 -15.50
CA TYR A 394 4.44 16.72 -14.46
C TYR A 394 5.56 15.84 -14.95
N MET A 395 6.78 16.19 -14.57
CA MET A 395 7.98 15.42 -14.86
C MET A 395 8.87 15.38 -13.62
N VAL A 396 9.32 14.19 -13.23
CA VAL A 396 10.33 13.99 -12.19
C VAL A 396 11.67 13.71 -12.86
N VAL A 397 12.59 14.66 -12.74
CA VAL A 397 13.82 14.69 -13.52
C VAL A 397 15.00 15.15 -12.66
N ARG A 398 16.19 14.64 -12.98
CA ARG A 398 17.48 15.13 -12.49
C ARG A 398 18.35 15.50 -13.68
N LYS A 399 19.06 16.62 -13.58
CA LYS A 399 20.11 16.99 -14.52
C LYS A 399 21.41 16.32 -14.10
N VAL A 400 22.08 15.69 -15.04
CA VAL A 400 23.27 14.85 -14.82
C VAL A 400 24.36 15.18 -15.82
N ASN A 401 25.61 14.78 -15.54
CA ASN A 401 26.62 14.73 -16.59
C ASN A 401 26.24 13.56 -17.48
N ALA A 402 25.61 13.83 -18.61
CA ALA A 402 25.43 12.79 -19.58
C ALA A 402 26.74 12.62 -20.39
N PRO A 403 27.07 11.39 -20.82
CA PRO A 403 28.19 11.12 -21.73
C PRO A 403 28.10 11.95 -23.03
N LEU A 404 26.88 12.27 -23.44
CA LEU A 404 26.56 13.29 -24.43
C LEU A 404 25.87 14.46 -23.73
N PRO A 405 26.53 15.63 -23.59
CA PRO A 405 25.89 16.82 -23.06
C PRO A 405 24.82 17.34 -24.03
N PRO A 406 23.84 18.10 -23.53
CA PRO A 406 22.87 18.74 -24.39
C PRO A 406 23.50 19.81 -25.27
N ASP A 407 23.14 19.81 -26.55
CA ASP A 407 23.42 20.87 -27.51
C ASP A 407 22.38 22.00 -27.35
N ASP A 408 22.75 23.19 -27.84
CA ASP A 408 21.86 24.35 -27.89
C ASP A 408 20.54 24.02 -28.61
N ASN A 409 19.40 24.25 -27.92
CA ASN A 409 18.04 23.98 -28.39
C ASN A 409 17.67 22.49 -28.51
N ASP A 410 18.39 21.59 -27.86
CA ASP A 410 17.88 20.24 -27.67
C ASP A 410 16.65 20.24 -26.79
N PHE A 411 15.61 19.53 -27.21
CA PHE A 411 14.44 19.28 -26.38
C PHE A 411 14.67 18.09 -25.44
N ILE A 412 13.92 18.07 -24.34
CA ILE A 412 13.68 16.89 -23.51
C ILE A 412 12.34 16.26 -23.92
N LEU A 413 11.31 17.09 -24.03
CA LEU A 413 9.97 16.70 -24.47
C LEU A 413 9.56 17.56 -25.65
N LYS A 414 8.99 16.95 -26.67
CA LYS A 414 8.45 17.66 -27.82
C LYS A 414 7.11 17.09 -28.24
N GLY A 415 6.07 17.91 -28.18
CA GLY A 415 4.78 17.60 -28.79
C GLY A 415 4.84 17.95 -30.27
N ILE A 416 4.57 16.96 -31.12
CA ILE A 416 4.59 17.12 -32.57
C ILE A 416 3.15 17.16 -33.09
N SER A 417 2.94 18.06 -34.05
CA SER A 417 1.68 18.25 -34.78
C SER A 417 1.90 18.11 -36.27
N THR A 418 0.89 17.67 -37.02
CA THR A 418 0.88 17.76 -38.48
C THR A 418 0.53 19.16 -39.00
N ASN A 419 0.10 20.08 -38.12
CA ASN A 419 -0.40 21.41 -38.48
C ASN A 419 0.54 22.54 -37.98
N ASP A 420 1.84 22.27 -37.81
CA ASP A 420 2.85 23.24 -37.34
C ASP A 420 2.55 23.89 -35.97
N LYS A 421 1.71 23.26 -35.14
CA LYS A 421 1.37 23.66 -33.74
C LYS A 421 2.13 22.83 -32.72
N SER A 422 3.45 22.76 -32.88
CA SER A 422 4.35 21.95 -32.04
C SER A 422 4.79 22.72 -30.80
N TRP A 423 5.14 22.00 -29.73
CA TRP A 423 5.71 22.59 -28.52
C TRP A 423 6.89 21.75 -28.05
N GLU A 424 7.81 22.37 -27.34
CA GLU A 424 8.94 21.68 -26.74
C GLU A 424 9.32 22.27 -25.38
N LEU A 425 9.87 21.41 -24.54
CA LEU A 425 10.52 21.75 -23.30
C LEU A 425 11.97 21.28 -23.42
N GLY A 426 12.93 22.20 -23.41
CA GLY A 426 14.32 21.92 -23.80
C GLY A 426 15.36 22.82 -23.16
N TRP A 427 16.61 22.58 -23.49
CA TRP A 427 17.76 23.32 -22.98
C TRP A 427 18.00 24.61 -23.77
N THR A 428 18.30 25.71 -23.08
CA THR A 428 18.65 26.98 -23.75
C THR A 428 20.11 27.02 -24.19
N ALA A 429 20.39 27.75 -25.27
CA ALA A 429 21.74 27.96 -25.79
C ALA A 429 22.70 28.75 -24.88
N ASP A 430 22.19 29.51 -23.89
CA ASP A 430 22.98 30.53 -23.18
C ASP A 430 23.51 30.10 -21.79
N ALA A 431 23.16 28.92 -21.30
CA ALA A 431 23.75 28.34 -20.09
C ALA A 431 23.37 26.87 -19.97
N ASP A 432 24.33 26.03 -19.60
CA ASP A 432 24.16 24.59 -19.34
C ASP A 432 23.01 24.26 -18.36
N SER A 433 22.40 25.22 -17.67
CA SER A 433 21.48 25.06 -16.54
C SER A 433 20.14 25.77 -16.70
N LYS A 434 19.64 25.96 -17.92
CA LYS A 434 18.32 26.60 -18.13
C LYS A 434 17.42 25.73 -18.97
N LEU A 435 16.22 25.48 -18.43
CA LEU A 435 15.15 24.81 -19.12
C LEU A 435 14.14 25.84 -19.61
N GLU A 436 13.81 25.76 -20.89
CA GLU A 436 12.92 26.68 -21.58
C GLU A 436 11.78 25.91 -22.24
N TRP A 437 10.60 26.47 -22.12
CA TRP A 437 9.48 26.09 -22.96
C TRP A 437 9.41 26.98 -24.19
N SER A 438 9.11 26.38 -25.34
CA SER A 438 8.77 27.08 -26.57
C SER A 438 7.61 26.39 -27.30
N ALA A 439 6.85 27.16 -28.07
CA ALA A 439 5.98 26.62 -29.12
C ALA A 439 6.34 27.24 -30.45
N GLU A 440 6.31 26.41 -31.48
CA GLU A 440 6.39 26.86 -32.85
C GLU A 440 4.97 27.23 -33.30
N PHE A 441 4.81 28.45 -33.79
CA PHE A 441 3.62 28.87 -34.52
C PHE A 441 4.06 29.43 -35.87
N LYS A 442 3.62 28.79 -36.95
CA LYS A 442 3.72 29.34 -38.31
C LYS A 442 2.35 29.91 -38.68
N PRO A 443 2.20 31.23 -38.84
CA PRO A 443 0.96 31.78 -39.38
C PRO A 443 0.70 31.18 -40.77
N GLU A 444 -0.55 30.78 -41.03
CA GLU A 444 -0.96 30.16 -42.31
C GLU A 444 -0.77 31.10 -43.53
N ASP A 445 -0.59 32.40 -43.29
CA ASP A 445 -0.43 33.44 -44.31
C ASP A 445 0.97 34.10 -44.24
N GLU A 446 2.02 33.41 -44.71
CA GLU A 446 3.35 34.02 -44.99
C GLU A 446 3.34 35.02 -46.18
N GLU A 447 2.16 35.48 -46.65
CA GLU A 447 2.05 36.35 -47.82
C GLU A 447 2.25 37.86 -47.53
N ASP A 448 2.26 38.29 -46.26
CA ASP A 448 2.49 39.70 -45.90
C ASP A 448 3.83 39.91 -45.16
N PRO A 449 4.92 40.25 -45.88
CA PRO A 449 6.25 40.42 -45.29
C PRO A 449 6.37 41.67 -44.38
N ASP A 450 5.32 42.49 -44.26
CA ASP A 450 5.32 43.71 -43.44
C ASP A 450 4.64 43.53 -42.07
N VAL A 451 4.13 42.33 -41.74
CA VAL A 451 3.58 42.05 -40.40
C VAL A 451 4.71 41.57 -39.48
N GLU A 452 5.25 42.49 -38.66
CA GLU A 452 6.17 42.18 -37.57
C GLU A 452 5.43 41.37 -36.50
N TYR A 453 5.71 40.07 -36.44
CA TYR A 453 5.14 39.17 -35.45
C TYR A 453 6.01 39.20 -34.19
N ASP A 454 5.47 39.73 -33.09
CA ASP A 454 6.13 39.60 -31.79
C ASP A 454 6.10 38.12 -31.39
N PRO A 455 7.25 37.45 -31.23
CA PRO A 455 7.27 36.06 -30.81
C PRO A 455 6.66 35.95 -29.40
N PRO A 456 5.94 34.85 -29.11
CA PRO A 456 5.38 34.64 -27.77
C PRO A 456 6.47 34.70 -26.70
N GLN A 457 6.14 35.23 -25.52
CA GLN A 457 7.07 35.23 -24.39
C GLN A 457 7.37 33.81 -23.97
N LYS A 458 8.66 33.43 -24.01
CA LYS A 458 9.13 32.14 -23.53
C LYS A 458 9.16 32.09 -22.00
N ALA A 459 8.95 30.90 -21.45
CA ALA A 459 9.09 30.66 -20.02
C ALA A 459 10.39 29.89 -19.77
N THR A 460 11.29 30.46 -18.97
CA THR A 460 12.61 29.89 -18.69
C THR A 460 12.85 29.80 -17.19
N ILE A 461 13.32 28.64 -16.72
CA ILE A 461 13.72 28.40 -15.34
C ILE A 461 15.19 27.96 -15.28
N GLU A 462 15.90 28.35 -14.22
CA GLU A 462 17.22 27.81 -13.94
C GLU A 462 17.09 26.41 -13.32
N PHE A 463 18.10 25.55 -13.46
CA PHE A 463 18.03 24.17 -13.04
C PHE A 463 19.34 23.73 -12.42
N ASP A 464 19.29 23.36 -11.14
CA ASP A 464 20.46 22.95 -10.39
C ASP A 464 20.91 21.55 -10.80
N TYR A 465 22.23 21.36 -10.84
CA TYR A 465 22.85 20.10 -11.17
C TYR A 465 22.70 19.08 -10.04
N ASP A 466 22.61 17.79 -10.39
CA ASP A 466 22.52 16.62 -9.50
C ASP A 466 21.36 16.59 -8.49
N ASN A 467 20.41 17.53 -8.57
CA ASN A 467 19.23 17.56 -7.72
C ASN A 467 17.98 17.08 -8.47
N TRP A 468 17.18 16.26 -7.81
CA TRP A 468 15.87 15.84 -8.31
C TRP A 468 14.85 16.97 -8.20
N HIS A 469 14.08 17.18 -9.26
CA HIS A 469 13.03 18.18 -9.31
C HIS A 469 11.72 17.58 -9.83
N VAL A 470 10.61 18.09 -9.32
CA VAL A 470 9.29 17.97 -9.96
C VAL A 470 9.06 19.22 -10.80
N ILE A 471 8.94 19.05 -12.12
CA ILE A 471 8.59 20.12 -13.04
C ILE A 471 7.09 20.02 -13.36
N GLU A 472 6.34 21.06 -13.06
CA GLU A 472 4.96 21.28 -13.51
C GLU A 472 5.00 22.22 -14.73
N LEU A 473 4.53 21.77 -15.88
CA LEU A 473 4.21 22.62 -17.02
C LEU A 473 2.69 22.66 -17.18
N ARG A 474 2.10 23.83 -16.99
CA ARG A 474 0.69 24.07 -17.19
C ARG A 474 0.49 24.98 -18.38
N VAL A 475 -0.39 24.56 -19.28
CA VAL A 475 -0.70 25.26 -20.51
C VAL A 475 -2.21 25.47 -20.54
N ASP A 476 -2.65 26.72 -20.35
CA ASP A 476 -4.07 27.10 -20.34
C ASP A 476 -4.40 27.80 -21.67
N ASN A 477 -5.33 27.25 -22.47
CA ASN A 477 -5.82 27.97 -23.65
C ASN A 477 -6.79 29.08 -23.21
N ALA A 478 -6.62 30.30 -23.73
CA ALA A 478 -7.53 31.39 -23.40
C ALA A 478 -8.92 31.16 -24.04
N PRO A 479 -10.01 31.18 -23.26
CA PRO A 479 -11.34 31.12 -23.83
C PRO A 479 -11.71 32.49 -24.43
N GLY A 480 -11.53 32.71 -25.75
CA GLY A 480 -11.98 33.94 -26.41
C GLY A 480 -11.28 34.32 -27.71
N GLU A 481 -11.52 35.56 -28.17
CA GLU A 481 -11.10 36.13 -29.47
C GLU A 481 -9.60 36.41 -29.59
N THR A 482 -8.82 36.30 -28.51
CA THR A 482 -7.37 36.34 -28.54
C THR A 482 -6.87 34.90 -28.61
N ASN A 483 -6.31 34.48 -29.75
CA ASN A 483 -5.61 33.20 -29.91
C ASN A 483 -4.29 33.20 -29.12
N ILE A 484 -4.27 33.65 -27.86
CA ILE A 484 -3.07 33.68 -27.03
C ILE A 484 -3.41 32.99 -25.71
N GLY A 485 -2.87 31.80 -25.49
CA GLY A 485 -2.94 31.07 -24.23
C GLY A 485 -1.79 31.44 -23.28
N ASN A 486 -1.93 31.02 -22.02
CA ASN A 486 -0.94 31.23 -20.97
C ASN A 486 -0.20 29.94 -20.63
N ILE A 487 1.10 30.06 -20.38
CA ILE A 487 1.93 28.96 -19.90
C ILE A 487 2.52 29.33 -18.56
N ARG A 488 2.62 28.33 -17.71
CA ARG A 488 3.32 28.39 -16.44
C ARG A 488 4.22 27.17 -16.30
N ILE A 489 5.48 27.40 -15.98
CA ILE A 489 6.42 26.36 -15.57
C ILE A 489 6.73 26.57 -14.11
N ARG A 490 6.65 25.52 -13.31
CA ARG A 490 7.20 25.47 -11.95
C ARG A 490 8.19 24.33 -11.85
N ALA A 491 9.32 24.57 -11.18
CA ALA A 491 10.22 23.51 -10.77
C ALA A 491 10.38 23.53 -9.25
N HIS A 492 10.20 22.37 -8.64
CA HIS A 492 10.27 22.15 -7.21
C HIS A 492 11.39 21.16 -6.91
N ASN A 493 12.41 21.61 -6.18
CA ASN A 493 13.47 20.74 -5.71
C ASN A 493 12.94 19.75 -4.66
N LEU A 494 13.32 18.48 -4.79
CA LEU A 494 12.89 17.39 -3.90
C LEU A 494 13.78 17.20 -2.67
N ASN A 495 14.96 17.84 -2.63
CA ASN A 495 15.92 17.75 -1.54
C ASN A 495 15.38 18.42 -0.26
N HIS A 496 15.66 17.78 0.88
CA HIS A 496 15.02 18.02 2.18
C HIS A 496 15.33 19.38 2.83
N ASP A 497 16.44 20.03 2.47
CA ASP A 497 16.99 21.15 3.23
C ASP A 497 16.75 22.54 2.61
N ASN A 498 16.17 22.63 1.41
CA ASN A 498 16.12 23.89 0.68
C ASN A 498 14.74 24.21 0.08
N LEU A 499 13.81 24.66 0.94
CA LEU A 499 12.49 25.21 0.55
C LEU A 499 12.58 26.46 -0.37
N ASN A 500 13.79 26.95 -0.67
CA ASN A 500 14.05 28.20 -1.37
C ASN A 500 14.39 28.02 -2.87
N HIS A 501 14.25 26.83 -3.46
CA HIS A 501 14.54 26.57 -4.88
C HIS A 501 13.28 26.21 -5.67
N ASN A 502 12.15 26.86 -5.32
CA ASN A 502 10.98 26.85 -6.19
C ASN A 502 11.15 27.94 -7.24
N MET A 503 11.13 27.54 -8.51
CA MET A 503 11.29 28.45 -9.64
C MET A 503 9.99 28.47 -10.42
N GLU A 504 9.53 29.65 -10.80
CA GLU A 504 8.31 29.83 -11.59
C GLU A 504 8.59 30.81 -12.72
N ALA A 505 8.14 30.46 -13.92
CA ALA A 505 8.14 31.31 -15.08
C ALA A 505 6.80 31.23 -15.79
N SER A 506 6.39 32.33 -16.41
CA SER A 506 5.16 32.41 -17.21
C SER A 506 5.49 32.90 -18.61
N GLY A 507 4.73 32.41 -19.58
CA GLY A 507 4.85 32.78 -20.99
C GLY A 507 3.49 32.80 -21.68
N GLU A 508 3.52 33.14 -22.97
CA GLU A 508 2.35 33.19 -23.84
C GLU A 508 2.56 32.26 -25.04
N TYR A 509 1.49 31.84 -25.71
CA TYR A 509 1.56 31.02 -26.93
C TYR A 509 0.30 31.15 -27.76
N TYR A 510 0.33 30.77 -29.04
CA TYR A 510 -0.82 30.97 -29.92
C TYR A 510 -1.82 29.81 -29.91
N ASP A 511 -1.35 28.61 -30.25
CA ASP A 511 -2.18 27.41 -30.26
C ASP A 511 -1.28 26.18 -30.17
N ILE A 512 -1.78 25.11 -29.57
CA ILE A 512 -1.08 23.82 -29.47
C ILE A 512 -2.04 22.68 -29.81
N ASP A 513 -1.60 21.79 -30.69
CA ASP A 513 -2.38 20.61 -31.06
C ASP A 513 -1.40 19.50 -31.45
N SER A 514 -0.95 18.74 -30.46
CA SER A 514 0.05 17.70 -30.69
C SER A 514 -0.60 16.31 -30.67
N ASN A 515 -0.22 15.48 -31.64
CA ASN A 515 -0.70 14.11 -31.80
C ASN A 515 0.37 13.04 -31.55
N GLU A 516 1.64 13.47 -31.46
CA GLU A 516 2.79 12.66 -31.10
C GLU A 516 3.57 13.35 -29.97
N LEU A 517 4.25 12.56 -29.14
CA LEU A 517 5.17 13.04 -28.12
C LEU A 517 6.53 12.36 -28.30
N ASP A 518 7.57 13.15 -28.42
CA ASP A 518 8.95 12.71 -28.44
C ASP A 518 9.63 13.00 -27.10
N ILE A 519 10.40 12.03 -26.62
CA ILE A 519 11.24 12.13 -25.43
C ILE A 519 12.68 11.89 -25.82
N LEU A 520 13.56 12.83 -25.46
CA LEU A 520 15.00 12.75 -25.67
C LEU A 520 15.71 12.76 -24.32
N TRP A 521 16.50 11.72 -24.04
CA TRP A 521 17.30 11.63 -22.82
C TRP A 521 18.66 12.26 -23.05
N ASN A 522 18.77 13.54 -22.72
CA ASN A 522 19.94 14.34 -23.04
C ASN A 522 20.29 15.25 -21.88
N GLY A 523 21.39 14.95 -21.19
CA GLY A 523 21.76 15.64 -19.95
C GLY A 523 20.83 15.38 -18.76
N ILE A 524 19.94 14.37 -18.85
CA ILE A 524 18.95 14.07 -17.81
C ILE A 524 18.83 12.59 -17.44
N GLU A 525 18.33 12.39 -16.23
CA GLU A 525 17.65 11.19 -15.77
C GLU A 525 16.17 11.49 -15.55
N LEU A 526 15.31 10.62 -16.09
CA LEU A 526 13.86 10.78 -16.06
C LEU A 526 13.19 9.64 -15.29
N ALA A 527 12.50 9.95 -14.19
CA ALA A 527 11.86 8.96 -13.34
C ALA A 527 10.38 8.75 -13.65
N GLU A 528 9.60 9.83 -13.80
CA GLU A 528 8.16 9.75 -14.01
C GLU A 528 7.62 10.93 -14.80
N ILE A 529 6.63 10.67 -15.65
CA ILE A 529 5.85 11.67 -16.38
C ILE A 529 4.37 11.41 -16.14
N LEU A 530 3.63 12.47 -15.77
CA LEU A 530 2.18 12.49 -15.74
C LEU A 530 1.68 13.57 -16.69
N LEU A 531 0.83 13.21 -17.64
CA LEU A 531 0.19 14.17 -18.54
C LEU A 531 -1.32 14.13 -18.34
N TYR A 532 -1.90 15.28 -18.05
CA TYR A 532 -3.32 15.53 -18.02
C TYR A 532 -3.74 16.26 -19.29
N ASN A 533 -4.76 15.75 -19.97
CA ASN A 533 -5.29 16.33 -21.20
C ASN A 533 -6.09 17.61 -20.98
N ASN A 534 -6.06 18.20 -19.78
CA ASN A 534 -6.68 19.48 -19.46
C ASN A 534 -5.79 20.22 -18.46
N PRO A 535 -5.88 21.56 -18.39
CA PRO A 535 -5.24 22.31 -17.33
C PRO A 535 -5.89 21.97 -15.98
N LEU A 536 -5.07 21.59 -15.00
CA LEU A 536 -5.56 21.29 -13.65
C LEU A 536 -5.86 22.59 -12.88
N SER A 537 -6.89 22.53 -12.01
CA SER A 537 -7.05 23.54 -10.97
C SER A 537 -5.86 23.52 -10.00
N GLU A 538 -5.60 24.62 -9.28
CA GLU A 538 -4.52 24.64 -8.28
C GLU A 538 -4.68 23.53 -7.23
N GLU A 539 -5.91 23.26 -6.76
CA GLU A 539 -6.18 22.20 -5.77
C GLU A 539 -5.81 20.80 -6.28
N ASN A 540 -6.13 20.50 -7.54
CA ASN A 540 -5.80 19.22 -8.15
C ASN A 540 -4.30 19.14 -8.48
N SER A 541 -3.71 20.26 -8.90
CA SER A 541 -2.27 20.40 -9.14
C SER A 541 -1.47 20.12 -7.85
N ASP A 542 -1.84 20.77 -6.74
CA ASP A 542 -1.25 20.54 -5.41
C ASP A 542 -1.36 19.08 -4.99
N THR A 543 -2.49 18.42 -5.28
CA THR A 543 -2.70 17.01 -4.96
C THR A 543 -1.74 16.09 -5.71
N VAL A 544 -1.53 16.32 -7.01
CA VAL A 544 -0.59 15.54 -7.85
C VAL A 544 0.85 15.83 -7.44
N TYR A 545 1.19 17.10 -7.20
CA TYR A 545 2.51 17.50 -6.71
C TYR A 545 2.83 16.85 -5.37
N LEU A 546 1.90 16.85 -4.41
CA LEU A 546 2.07 16.20 -3.11
C LEU A 546 2.31 14.70 -3.26
N TYR A 547 1.62 14.02 -4.18
CA TYR A 547 1.89 12.62 -4.50
C TYR A 547 3.34 12.43 -4.97
N LEU A 548 3.79 13.16 -5.99
CA LEU A 548 5.15 13.04 -6.52
C LEU A 548 6.18 13.38 -5.44
N ARG A 549 5.95 14.45 -4.68
CA ARG A 549 6.82 14.86 -3.60
C ARG A 549 6.95 13.80 -2.51
N GLU A 550 5.84 13.25 -2.01
CA GLU A 550 5.89 12.24 -0.94
C GLU A 550 6.40 10.89 -1.44
N LYS A 551 6.17 10.57 -2.71
CA LYS A 551 6.73 9.40 -3.36
C LYS A 551 8.26 9.53 -3.41
N TYR A 552 8.76 10.55 -4.09
CA TYR A 552 10.19 10.79 -4.27
C TYR A 552 10.88 11.43 -3.06
N ARG A 553 10.18 11.53 -1.92
CA ARG A 553 10.72 12.04 -0.67
C ARG A 553 11.87 11.17 -0.19
N GLY A 554 13.06 11.77 -0.13
CA GLY A 554 14.30 11.12 0.27
C GLY A 554 15.37 11.13 -0.82
N LEU A 555 14.99 11.39 -2.08
CA LEU A 555 15.93 11.58 -3.20
C LEU A 555 16.75 12.88 -3.09
#